data_AF-A0A355AEP7-F1
#
_entry.id   AF-A0A355AEP7-F1
#
_cell.length_a   1.000
_cell.length_b   1.000
_cell.length_c   1.000
_cell.angle_alpha   90.00
_cell.angle_beta   90.00
_cell.angle_gamma   90.00
#
_symmetry.space_group_name_H-M   'P 1'
#
loop_
_entity.id
_entity.type
_entity.pdbx_description
1 polymer ?
#
loop_
_entity_poly.entity_id
_entity_poly.type
_entity_poly.pdbx_seq_one_letter_code
_entity_poly.pdbx_strand_id
1 'polypeptide(L)' 'MNIFIITSLLLQIDIDKKLESAPDDRYQIGIVIGTYLPFIVLVIIAYVLYFRMKNRKDLED' A
#
# COMPACT_ATOMS: atom_id res chain seq x y z
N MET A 1 7.20 16.53 -15.09
CA MET A 1 7.79 15.61 -14.10
C MET A 1 6.77 14.52 -13.82
N ASN A 2 7.06 13.27 -14.21
CA ASN A 2 6.07 12.20 -14.21
C ASN A 2 5.83 11.71 -12.77
N ILE A 3 4.59 11.75 -12.28
CA ILE A 3 4.23 11.33 -10.92
C ILE A 3 4.69 9.88 -10.64
N PHE A 4 4.66 9.05 -11.68
CA PHE A 4 5.11 7.65 -11.67
C PHE A 4 6.62 7.49 -11.39
N ILE A 5 7.43 8.46 -11.84
CA ILE A 5 8.88 8.46 -11.62
C ILE A 5 9.21 8.86 -10.17
N ILE A 6 8.46 9.81 -9.60
CA ILE A 6 8.63 10.24 -8.21
C ILE A 6 8.30 9.09 -7.25
N THR A 7 7.19 8.38 -7.48
CA THR A 7 6.83 7.22 -6.67
C THR A 7 7.83 6.08 -6.81
N SER A 8 8.36 5.84 -8.01
CA SER A 8 9.39 4.82 -8.23
C SER A 8 10.75 5.18 -7.59
N LEU A 9 11.09 6.47 -7.51
CA LEU A 9 12.31 6.96 -6.84
C LEU A 9 12.18 6.91 -5.31
N LEU A 10 11.01 7.27 -4.77
CA LEU A 10 10.74 7.22 -3.33
C LEU A 10 10.50 5.79 -2.82
N LEU A 11 9.99 4.89 -3.68
CA LEU A 11 9.84 3.45 -3.44
C LEU A 11 10.86 2.64 -4.25
N GLN A 12 12.15 3.02 -4.27
CA GLN A 12 13.21 2.07 -4.68
C GLN A 12 13.37 0.99 -3.60
N ILE A 13 12.36 0.14 -3.46
CA ILE A 13 12.43 -1.07 -2.65
C ILE A 13 12.95 -2.14 -3.60
N ASP A 14 14.26 -2.34 -3.60
CA ASP A 14 14.87 -3.49 -4.26
C ASP A 14 14.52 -4.74 -3.43
N ILE A 15 13.34 -5.30 -3.72
CA ILE A 15 12.77 -6.44 -2.99
C ILE A 15 13.71 -7.64 -3.13
N ASP A 16 14.30 -7.83 -4.31
CA ASP A 16 15.20 -8.93 -4.60
C ASP A 16 16.44 -8.86 -3.69
N LYS A 17 17.07 -7.68 -3.55
CA LYS A 17 18.16 -7.50 -2.58
C LYS A 17 17.74 -7.71 -1.13
N LYS A 18 16.50 -7.36 -0.77
CA LYS A 18 15.98 -7.57 0.59
C LYS A 18 15.70 -9.04 0.88
N LEU A 19 15.21 -9.78 -0.10
CA LEU A 19 15.00 -11.22 0.00
C LEU A 19 16.33 -11.97 0.08
N GLU A 20 17.32 -11.58 -0.73
CA GLU A 20 18.66 -12.19 -0.72
C GLU A 20 19.41 -11.95 0.61
N SER A 21 19.19 -10.79 1.25
CA SER A 21 19.77 -10.45 2.56
C SER A 21 18.92 -10.89 3.76
N ALA A 22 17.82 -11.61 3.53
CA ALA A 22 16.93 -12.05 4.61
C ALA A 22 17.60 -13.15 5.46
N PRO A 23 17.67 -12.99 6.79
CA PRO A 23 18.34 -13.95 7.67
C PRO A 23 17.56 -15.25 7.87
N ASP A 24 16.24 -15.22 7.66
CA ASP A 24 15.35 -16.38 7.80
C ASP A 24 14.08 -16.23 6.95
N ASP A 25 13.32 -17.32 6.84
CA ASP A 25 12.07 -17.38 6.08
C ASP A 25 10.97 -16.45 6.66
N ARG A 26 11.00 -16.19 7.97
CA ARG A 26 10.01 -15.32 8.63
C ARG A 26 10.22 -13.86 8.23
N TYR A 27 11.46 -13.45 8.08
CA TYR A 27 11.82 -12.12 7.60
C TYR A 27 11.44 -11.93 6.13
N GLN A 28 11.61 -12.95 5.28
CA GLN A 28 11.14 -12.92 3.89
C GLN A 28 9.62 -12.71 3.81
N ILE A 29 8.85 -13.42 4.63
CA ILE A 29 7.39 -13.22 4.73
C ILE A 29 7.07 -11.77 5.11
N GLY A 30 7.82 -11.20 6.06
CA GLY A 30 7.71 -9.79 6.43
C GLY A 30 7.96 -8.82 5.27
N ILE A 31 8.98 -9.08 4.43
CA ILE A 31 9.28 -8.29 3.24
C ILE A 31 8.15 -8.36 2.22
N VAL A 32 7.63 -9.56 1.95
CA VAL A 32 6.54 -9.79 1.00
C VAL A 32 5.27 -9.08 1.47
N ILE A 33 4.88 -9.26 2.74
CA ILE A 33 3.70 -8.58 3.32
C ILE A 33 3.89 -7.06 3.30
N GLY A 34 5.08 -6.57 3.65
CA GLY A 34 5.42 -5.15 3.64
C GLY A 34 5.29 -4.51 2.25
N THR A 35 5.52 -5.28 1.19
CA THR A 35 5.34 -4.84 -0.21
C THR A 35 3.87 -4.63 -0.56
N TYR A 36 2.97 -5.47 -0.03
CA TYR A 36 1.53 -5.35 -0.29
C TYR A 36 0.82 -4.36 0.65
N LEU A 37 1.45 -3.98 1.76
CA LEU A 37 0.91 -3.05 2.76
C LEU A 37 0.38 -1.72 2.16
N PRO A 38 1.07 -1.05 1.21
CA PRO A 38 0.57 0.19 0.59
C PRO A 38 -0.79 0.01 -0.10
N PHE A 39 -1.04 -1.15 -0.70
CA PHE A 39 -2.33 -1.44 -1.35
C PHE A 39 -3.44 -1.65 -0.32
N ILE A 40 -3.14 -2.31 0.80
CA ILE A 40 -4.08 -2.47 1.92
C ILE A 40 -4.48 -1.10 2.48
N VAL A 41 -3.52 -0.17 2.61
CA VAL A 41 -3.80 1.21 3.03
C VAL A 41 -4.78 1.89 2.07
N LEU A 42 -4.61 1.74 0.76
CA LEU A 42 -5.56 2.28 -0.22
C LEU A 42 -6.96 1.67 -0.08
N VAL A 43 -7.06 0.36 0.16
CA VAL A 43 -8.34 -0.33 0.39
C VAL A 43 -9.03 0.21 1.65
N ILE A 44 -8.28 0.42 2.73
CA ILE A 44 -8.81 1.01 3.96
C ILE A 44 -9.31 2.43 3.72
N ILE A 45 -8.54 3.25 3.00
CA ILE A 45 -8.95 4.61 2.64
C ILE A 45 -10.24 4.56 1.82
N ALA A 46 -10.33 3.70 0.81
CA ALA A 46 -11.52 3.53 -0.01
C ALA A 46 -12.73 3.09 0.83
N TYR A 47 -12.54 2.15 1.77
CA TYR A 47 -13.60 1.70 2.68
C TYR A 47 -14.07 2.84 3.60
N VAL A 48 -13.15 3.61 4.18
CA VAL A 48 -13.49 4.75 5.04
C VAL A 48 -14.24 5.81 4.24
N LEU A 49 -13.78 6.12 3.03
CA LEU A 49 -14.46 7.06 2.13
C LEU A 49 -15.87 6.57 1.79
N TYR A 50 -16.03 5.31 1.40
CA TYR A 50 -17.32 4.69 1.15
C TYR A 50 -18.24 4.76 2.37
N PHE A 51 -17.76 4.37 3.56
CA PHE A 51 -18.54 4.39 4.79
C PHE A 51 -18.99 5.81 5.16
N ARG A 52 -18.10 6.79 5.02
CA ARG A 52 -18.43 8.21 5.27
C ARG A 52 -19.46 8.74 4.28
N MET A 53 -19.37 8.35 3.01
CA MET A 53 -20.32 8.77 1.97
C MET A 53 -21.65 8.03 2.07
N LYS A 54 -21.65 6.76 2.47
CA LYS A 54 -22.87 5.94 2.61
C LYS A 54 -23.83 6.48 3.67
N ASN A 55 -23.32 7.13 4.72
CA ASN A 55 -24.15 7.68 5.79
C ASN A 55 -24.56 9.14 5.56
N ARG A 56 -24.33 9.68 4.35
CA ARG A 56 -24.80 11.02 3.93
C ARG A 56 -26.25 10.93 3.45
N LYS A 57 -27.19 11.36 4.30
CA LYS A 57 -28.62 11.53 3.96
C LYS A 57 -28.89 12.74 3.07
N ASP A 58 -27.86 13.55 2.81
CA ASP A 58 -27.85 14.75 1.97
C ASP A 58 -27.70 14.48 0.46
N LEU A 59 -27.77 13.20 0.04
CA LEU A 59 -27.81 12.78 -1.37
C LEU A 59 -29.22 12.37 -1.82
N GLU A 60 -30.22 12.46 -0.94
CA GLU A 60 -31.62 12.12 -1.20
C GLU A 60 -32.52 13.35 -1.50
N ASP A 61 -31.94 14.57 -1.56
CA ASP A 61 -32.65 15.81 -1.95
C ASP A 61 -32.35 16.22 -3.41
#